data_AF-A0A6A5YAZ9-F1
#
_entry.id   AF-A0A6A5YAZ9-F1
#
_cell.length_a   1.000
_cell.length_b   1.000
_cell.length_c   1.000
_cell.angle_alpha   90.00
_cell.angle_beta   90.00
_cell.angle_gamma   90.00
#
_symmetry.space_group_name_H-M   'P 1'
#
loop_
_entity.id
_entity.type
_entity.pdbx_description
1 polymer ?
#
loop_
_entity_poly.entity_id
_entity_poly.type
_entity_poly.pdbx_seq_one_letter_code
_entity_poly.pdbx_strand_id
1 'polypeptide(L)'
;MPTATETNSRSPSPAPEPPVAEAPGPRAQGLIRIYDQAVRATLDKCSTKSFGSCFPTLESHNPDILEDLRKQIVDQLDRAWRANFEDILARRDVVKSINALEQCIDDAKQRKERAIDAAGGGPVESPLQPHTLSPAEIHLAHLMPFLEKHTESMNQQLSTTQESNNELLSTVTAQRAEIESLVRGLEVVIQDLEASAQMMAQDNVQNLGTEIRDLENEMKK
;
A
#
# COMPACT_ATOMS: atom_id res chain seq x y z
N MET A 1 1.74 34.95 -16.23
CA MET A 1 0.46 34.26 -16.49
C MET A 1 0.49 32.89 -15.83
N PRO A 2 0.12 32.76 -14.55
CA PRO A 2 -0.30 31.49 -13.97
C PRO A 2 -1.79 31.27 -14.35
N THR A 3 -2.42 30.12 -14.40
CA THR A 3 -2.29 28.84 -13.70
C THR A 3 -3.16 27.86 -14.50
N ALA A 4 -2.62 26.71 -14.91
CA ALA A 4 -3.46 25.60 -15.36
C ALA A 4 -3.87 24.79 -14.13
N THR A 5 -5.18 24.73 -13.89
CA THR A 5 -5.86 23.97 -12.84
C THR A 5 -5.55 22.47 -12.92
N GLU A 6 -4.85 21.95 -11.92
CA GLU A 6 -4.86 20.51 -11.64
C GLU A 6 -6.14 20.15 -10.89
N THR A 7 -6.89 19.20 -11.47
CA THR A 7 -8.10 18.63 -10.88
C THR A 7 -7.72 17.77 -9.68
N ASN A 8 -7.84 18.33 -8.48
CA ASN A 8 -7.78 17.60 -7.21
C ASN A 8 -8.94 16.58 -7.16
N SER A 9 -8.67 15.33 -7.58
CA SER A 9 -9.56 14.19 -7.38
C SER A 9 -9.60 13.85 -5.88
N ARG A 10 -10.56 14.44 -5.16
CA ARG A 10 -10.84 14.13 -3.76
C ARG A 10 -11.51 12.77 -3.65
N SER A 11 -10.71 11.73 -3.53
CA SER A 11 -10.95 10.51 -2.73
C SER A 11 -10.03 9.42 -3.29
N PRO A 12 -8.95 9.03 -2.59
CA PRO A 12 -8.24 7.81 -2.96
C PRO A 12 -9.19 6.65 -2.62
N SER A 13 -9.66 5.95 -3.65
CA SER A 13 -10.35 4.67 -3.46
C SER A 13 -9.48 3.75 -2.60
N PRO A 14 -10.08 2.94 -1.70
CA PRO A 14 -9.32 2.05 -0.83
C PRO A 14 -8.40 1.15 -1.67
N ALA A 15 -7.22 0.84 -1.13
CA ALA A 15 -6.28 -0.05 -1.80
C ALA A 15 -6.99 -1.38 -2.12
N PRO A 16 -6.89 -1.88 -3.36
CA PRO A 16 -7.57 -3.10 -3.75
C PRO A 16 -7.10 -4.25 -2.86
N GLU A 17 -8.04 -5.11 -2.47
CA GLU A 17 -7.75 -6.31 -1.70
C GLU A 17 -6.66 -7.14 -2.42
N PRO A 18 -5.75 -7.78 -1.66
CA PRO A 18 -4.71 -8.61 -2.27
C PRO A 18 -5.34 -9.65 -3.21
N PRO A 19 -4.74 -9.90 -4.38
CA PRO A 19 -5.32 -10.79 -5.38
C PRO A 19 -5.44 -12.20 -4.81
N VAL A 20 -6.68 -12.68 -4.70
CA VAL A 20 -6.96 -14.06 -4.31
C VAL A 20 -6.59 -14.97 -5.48
N ALA A 21 -5.81 -16.02 -5.21
CA ALA A 21 -5.42 -16.99 -6.23
C ALA A 21 -6.68 -17.63 -6.86
N GLU A 22 -6.72 -17.68 -8.19
CA GLU A 22 -7.79 -18.36 -8.94
C GLU A 22 -7.59 -19.88 -8.96
N ALA A 23 -6.38 -20.35 -8.67
CA ALA A 23 -6.07 -21.76 -8.58
C ALA A 23 -6.68 -22.39 -7.31
N PRO A 24 -7.20 -23.64 -7.36
CA PRO A 24 -7.76 -24.30 -6.19
C PRO A 24 -6.75 -24.44 -5.05
N GLY A 25 -7.06 -23.83 -3.89
CA GLY A 25 -6.34 -24.07 -2.64
C GLY A 25 -6.65 -25.45 -2.02
N PRO A 26 -5.98 -25.82 -0.91
CA PRO A 26 -6.13 -27.12 -0.28
C PRO A 26 -7.58 -27.50 0.07
N ARG A 27 -8.38 -26.57 0.60
CA ARG A 27 -9.81 -26.80 0.87
C ARG A 27 -10.66 -26.87 -0.38
N ALA A 28 -10.40 -26.03 -1.38
CA ALA A 28 -11.12 -26.10 -2.66
C ALA A 28 -10.86 -27.45 -3.36
N GLN A 29 -9.61 -27.91 -3.34
CA GLN A 29 -9.24 -29.24 -3.83
C GLN A 29 -9.82 -30.36 -2.96
N GLY A 30 -9.99 -30.14 -1.66
CA GLY A 30 -10.72 -31.04 -0.76
C GLY A 30 -12.18 -31.22 -1.19
N LEU A 31 -12.87 -30.12 -1.49
CA LEU A 31 -14.26 -30.14 -1.96
C LEU A 31 -14.41 -30.92 -3.28
N ILE A 32 -13.54 -30.66 -4.26
CA ILE A 32 -13.53 -31.36 -5.54
C ILE A 32 -13.31 -32.86 -5.34
N ARG A 33 -12.34 -33.24 -4.50
CA ARG A 33 -12.05 -34.66 -4.21
C ARG A 33 -13.22 -35.38 -3.54
N ILE A 34 -13.90 -34.73 -2.59
CA ILE A 34 -15.07 -35.31 -1.91
C ILE A 34 -16.20 -35.51 -2.92
N TYR A 35 -16.43 -34.55 -3.81
CA TYR A 35 -17.43 -34.67 -4.85
C TYR A 35 -17.11 -35.85 -5.78
N ASP A 36 -15.88 -35.94 -6.29
CA ASP A 36 -15.43 -37.04 -7.15
C ASP A 36 -15.59 -38.40 -6.49
N GLN A 37 -15.25 -38.49 -5.20
CA GLN A 37 -15.39 -39.71 -4.42
C GLN A 37 -16.86 -40.09 -4.23
N ALA A 38 -17.73 -39.11 -3.95
CA ALA A 38 -19.17 -39.34 -3.80
C ALA A 38 -19.79 -39.81 -5.12
N VAL A 39 -19.47 -39.16 -6.24
CA VAL A 39 -19.93 -39.57 -7.58
C VAL A 39 -19.53 -41.01 -7.88
N ARG A 40 -18.25 -41.36 -7.70
CA ARG A 40 -17.77 -42.73 -7.90
C ARG A 40 -18.51 -43.73 -7.00
N ALA A 41 -18.59 -43.45 -5.70
CA ALA A 41 -19.25 -44.33 -4.75
C ALA A 41 -20.74 -44.53 -5.06
N THR A 42 -21.43 -43.51 -5.58
CA THR A 42 -22.83 -43.61 -6.02
C THR A 42 -22.97 -44.42 -7.30
N LEU A 43 -22.12 -44.18 -8.30
CA LEU A 43 -22.16 -44.90 -9.57
C LEU A 43 -21.76 -46.38 -9.41
N ASP A 44 -20.83 -46.69 -8.51
CA ASP A 44 -20.42 -48.06 -8.18
C ASP A 44 -21.56 -48.91 -7.60
N LYS A 45 -22.59 -48.27 -7.01
CA LYS A 45 -23.80 -48.99 -6.58
C LYS A 45 -24.61 -49.52 -7.75
N CYS A 46 -24.52 -48.89 -8.92
CA CYS A 46 -25.08 -49.40 -10.17
C CYS A 46 -24.19 -50.51 -10.77
N SER A 47 -23.94 -51.55 -9.97
CA SER A 47 -23.19 -52.72 -10.38
C SER A 47 -23.97 -53.55 -11.40
N THR A 48 -23.27 -54.29 -12.26
CA THR A 48 -23.87 -55.21 -13.22
C THR A 48 -24.88 -56.16 -12.58
N LYS A 49 -24.57 -56.70 -11.39
CA LYS A 49 -25.46 -57.58 -10.64
C LYS A 49 -26.73 -56.87 -10.14
N SER A 50 -26.58 -55.67 -9.58
CA SER A 50 -27.74 -54.91 -9.07
C SER A 50 -28.66 -54.50 -10.23
N PHE A 51 -28.08 -54.04 -11.34
CA PHE A 51 -28.82 -53.62 -12.51
C PHE A 51 -29.48 -54.81 -13.23
N GLY A 52 -28.76 -55.92 -13.40
CA GLY A 52 -29.26 -57.17 -13.98
C GLY A 52 -30.44 -57.75 -13.21
N SER A 53 -30.38 -57.74 -11.88
CA SER A 53 -31.47 -58.24 -11.03
C SER A 53 -32.81 -57.52 -11.21
N CYS A 54 -32.80 -56.27 -11.69
CA CYS A 54 -34.00 -55.51 -12.01
C CYS A 54 -34.59 -55.87 -13.39
N PHE A 55 -33.81 -56.53 -14.27
CA PHE A 55 -34.19 -56.89 -15.63
C PHE A 55 -33.89 -58.37 -15.95
N PRO A 56 -34.45 -59.34 -15.20
CA PRO A 56 -34.08 -60.76 -15.28
C PRO A 56 -34.35 -61.39 -16.65
N THR A 57 -35.37 -60.92 -17.37
CA THR A 57 -35.70 -61.40 -18.73
C THR A 57 -34.65 -60.96 -19.75
N LEU A 58 -34.12 -59.74 -19.63
CA LEU A 58 -33.08 -59.23 -20.53
C LEU A 58 -31.71 -59.84 -20.20
N GLU A 59 -31.41 -60.01 -18.91
CA GLU A 59 -30.16 -60.63 -18.45
C GLU A 59 -30.01 -62.08 -18.95
N SER A 60 -31.10 -62.83 -19.06
CA SER A 60 -31.10 -64.21 -19.57
C SER A 60 -30.99 -64.32 -21.09
N HIS A 61 -31.51 -63.33 -21.84
CA HIS A 61 -31.55 -63.39 -23.30
C HIS A 61 -30.39 -62.66 -23.97
N ASN A 62 -30.00 -61.48 -23.46
CA ASN A 62 -28.96 -60.62 -24.03
C ASN A 62 -28.23 -59.83 -22.92
N PRO A 63 -27.33 -60.46 -22.14
CA PRO A 63 -26.59 -59.80 -21.08
C PRO A 63 -25.65 -58.69 -21.59
N ASP A 64 -25.12 -58.83 -22.81
CA ASP A 64 -24.18 -57.88 -23.40
C ASP A 64 -24.83 -56.51 -23.64
N ILE A 65 -26.04 -56.49 -24.21
CA ILE A 65 -26.81 -55.26 -24.47
C ILE A 65 -27.14 -54.53 -23.16
N LEU A 66 -27.47 -55.30 -22.12
CA LEU A 66 -27.81 -54.75 -20.82
C LEU A 66 -26.60 -54.11 -20.15
N GLU A 67 -25.42 -54.72 -20.28
CA GLU A 67 -24.17 -54.19 -19.75
C GLU A 67 -23.72 -52.94 -20.53
N ASP A 68 -23.89 -52.91 -21.85
CA ASP A 68 -23.60 -51.74 -22.67
C ASP A 68 -24.53 -50.56 -22.32
N LEU A 69 -25.83 -50.82 -22.13
CA LEU A 69 -26.78 -49.81 -21.65
C LEU A 69 -26.38 -49.26 -20.28
N ARG A 70 -26.02 -50.15 -19.34
CA ARG A 70 -25.58 -49.75 -18.00
C ARG A 70 -24.35 -48.85 -18.07
N LYS A 71 -23.32 -49.23 -18.84
CA LYS A 71 -22.12 -48.42 -19.06
C LYS A 71 -22.46 -47.06 -19.65
N GLN A 72 -23.31 -47.03 -20.69
CA GLN A 72 -23.71 -45.77 -21.32
C GLN A 72 -24.41 -44.82 -20.32
N ILE A 73 -25.32 -45.35 -19.49
CA ILE A 73 -26.02 -44.57 -18.46
C ILE A 73 -25.03 -44.05 -17.42
N VAL A 74 -24.18 -44.92 -16.88
CA VAL A 74 -23.19 -44.56 -15.85
C VAL A 74 -22.23 -43.49 -16.39
N ASP A 75 -21.72 -43.65 -17.60
CA ASP A 75 -20.79 -42.70 -18.20
C ASP A 75 -21.45 -41.37 -18.54
N GLN A 76 -22.70 -41.39 -19.03
CA GLN A 76 -23.45 -40.17 -19.30
C GLN A 76 -23.73 -39.41 -18.01
N LEU A 77 -24.07 -40.13 -16.94
CA LEU A 77 -24.35 -39.54 -15.63
C LEU A 77 -23.09 -38.96 -15.00
N ASP A 78 -21.96 -39.67 -15.04
CA ASP A 78 -20.65 -39.15 -14.58
C ASP A 78 -20.28 -37.86 -15.31
N ARG A 79 -20.37 -37.86 -16.65
CA ARG A 79 -20.10 -36.67 -17.47
C ARG A 79 -21.03 -35.51 -17.14
N ALA A 80 -22.33 -35.76 -17.06
CA ALA A 80 -23.32 -34.73 -16.78
C ALA A 80 -23.13 -34.14 -15.38
N TRP A 81 -22.90 -34.97 -14.37
CA TRP A 81 -22.70 -34.53 -12.99
C TRP A 81 -21.44 -33.68 -12.85
N ARG A 82 -20.30 -34.14 -13.40
CA ARG A 82 -19.05 -33.38 -13.40
C ARG A 82 -19.20 -32.02 -14.09
N ALA A 83 -19.80 -31.99 -15.27
CA ALA A 83 -20.02 -30.75 -16.02
C ALA A 83 -20.92 -29.76 -15.25
N ASN A 84 -22.01 -30.24 -14.63
CA ASN A 84 -22.86 -29.39 -13.80
C ASN A 84 -22.13 -28.88 -12.55
N PHE A 85 -21.29 -29.69 -11.94
CA PHE A 85 -20.50 -29.28 -10.79
C PHE A 85 -19.48 -28.21 -11.15
N GLU A 86 -18.74 -28.39 -12.24
CA GLU A 86 -17.81 -27.38 -12.77
C GLU A 86 -18.52 -26.06 -13.10
N ASP A 87 -19.68 -26.12 -13.74
CA ASP A 87 -20.50 -24.94 -14.04
C ASP A 87 -20.96 -24.23 -12.75
N ILE A 88 -21.37 -24.97 -11.71
CA ILE A 88 -21.72 -24.38 -10.41
C ILE A 88 -20.52 -23.74 -9.73
N LEU A 89 -19.35 -24.39 -9.77
CA LEU A 89 -18.11 -23.86 -9.19
C LEU A 89 -17.73 -22.52 -9.85
N ALA A 90 -17.84 -22.44 -11.18
CA ALA A 90 -17.56 -21.25 -11.95
C ALA A 90 -18.59 -20.14 -11.71
N ARG A 91 -19.90 -20.45 -11.82
CA ARG A 91 -20.98 -19.45 -11.67
C ARG A 91 -21.02 -18.77 -10.31
N ARG A 92 -20.55 -19.46 -9.26
CA ARG A 92 -20.57 -18.95 -7.87
C ARG A 92 -19.20 -18.53 -7.37
N ASP A 93 -18.17 -18.54 -8.21
CA ASP A 93 -16.78 -18.25 -7.82
C ASP A 93 -16.37 -19.00 -6.55
N VAL A 94 -16.74 -20.29 -6.48
CA VAL A 94 -16.58 -21.09 -5.25
C VAL A 94 -15.11 -21.24 -4.88
N VAL A 95 -14.24 -21.41 -5.87
CA VAL A 95 -12.80 -21.54 -5.65
C VAL A 95 -12.24 -20.27 -5.01
N LYS A 96 -12.59 -19.11 -5.57
CA LYS A 96 -12.16 -17.80 -5.05
C LYS A 96 -12.67 -17.57 -3.62
N SER A 97 -13.94 -17.84 -3.35
CA SER A 97 -14.52 -17.65 -2.02
C SER A 97 -13.92 -18.59 -0.97
N ILE A 98 -13.65 -19.85 -1.33
CA ILE A 98 -12.97 -20.81 -0.43
C ILE A 98 -11.52 -20.39 -0.18
N ASN A 99 -10.81 -19.92 -1.19
CA ASN A 99 -9.44 -19.44 -1.04
C ASN A 99 -9.38 -18.17 -0.16
N ALA A 100 -10.32 -17.23 -0.34
CA ALA A 100 -10.46 -16.07 0.53
C ALA A 100 -10.74 -16.48 1.98
N LEU A 101 -11.58 -17.49 2.20
CA LEU A 101 -11.83 -18.04 3.53
C LEU A 101 -10.56 -18.64 4.16
N GLU A 102 -9.72 -19.34 3.39
CA GLU A 102 -8.45 -19.86 3.90
C GLU A 102 -7.51 -18.74 4.33
N GLN A 103 -7.41 -17.67 3.53
CA GLN A 103 -6.64 -16.49 3.90
C GLN A 103 -7.15 -15.87 5.21
N CYS A 104 -8.46 -15.71 5.37
CA CYS A 104 -9.04 -15.21 6.63
C CYS A 104 -8.74 -16.12 7.83
N ILE A 105 -8.73 -17.45 7.63
CA ILE A 105 -8.40 -18.42 8.68
C ILE A 105 -6.93 -18.28 9.10
N ASP A 106 -6.02 -18.13 8.13
CA ASP A 106 -4.60 -18.01 8.42
C ASP A 106 -4.27 -16.67 9.09
N ASP A 107 -4.89 -15.57 8.64
CA ASP A 107 -4.81 -14.28 9.34
C ASP A 107 -5.31 -14.39 10.80
N ALA A 108 -6.41 -15.12 11.02
CA ALA A 108 -6.95 -15.33 12.36
C ALA A 108 -6.00 -16.16 13.24
N LYS A 109 -5.35 -17.19 12.69
CA LYS A 109 -4.32 -17.96 13.41
C LYS A 109 -3.13 -17.07 13.80
N GLN A 110 -2.64 -16.26 12.87
CA GLN A 110 -1.53 -15.33 13.13
C GLN A 110 -1.89 -14.28 14.18
N ARG A 111 -3.12 -13.75 14.16
CA ARG A 111 -3.61 -12.81 15.20
C ARG A 111 -3.68 -13.49 16.56
N LYS A 112 -4.15 -14.75 16.61
CA LYS A 112 -4.20 -15.54 17.85
C LYS A 112 -2.80 -15.80 18.40
N GLU A 113 -1.85 -16.19 17.56
CA GLU A 113 -0.46 -16.43 17.96
C GLU A 113 0.18 -15.16 18.54
N ARG A 114 0.05 -14.02 17.83
CA ARG A 114 0.50 -12.71 18.33
C ARG A 114 -0.13 -12.33 19.67
N ALA A 115 -1.41 -12.64 19.88
CA ALA A 115 -2.10 -12.37 21.14
C ALA A 115 -1.60 -13.27 22.28
N ILE A 116 -1.26 -14.54 21.99
CA ILE A 116 -0.66 -15.47 22.96
C ILE A 116 0.74 -14.97 23.35
N ASP A 117 1.56 -14.58 22.37
CA ASP A 117 2.91 -14.07 22.62
C ASP A 117 2.88 -12.79 23.45
N ALA A 118 1.98 -11.86 23.12
CA ALA A 118 1.80 -10.61 23.87
C ALA A 118 1.31 -10.83 25.31
N ALA A 119 0.56 -11.91 25.57
CA ALA A 119 0.04 -12.23 26.90
C ALA A 119 1.11 -12.82 27.84
N GLY A 120 2.26 -13.28 27.33
CA GLY A 120 3.39 -13.74 28.16
C GLY A 120 3.05 -14.84 29.17
N GLY A 121 2.05 -15.69 28.88
CA GLY A 121 1.54 -16.74 29.78
C GLY A 121 0.28 -16.37 30.58
N GLY A 122 -0.24 -15.14 30.43
CA GLY A 122 -1.54 -14.73 30.95
C GLY A 122 -2.74 -15.20 30.11
N PRO A 123 -3.97 -15.03 30.62
CA PRO A 123 -5.18 -15.36 29.87
C PRO A 123 -5.36 -14.43 28.67
N VAL A 124 -5.52 -15.02 27.47
CA VAL A 124 -5.83 -14.29 26.23
C VAL A 124 -7.33 -14.00 26.19
N GLU A 125 -7.69 -12.72 26.11
CA GLU A 125 -9.08 -12.30 25.99
C GLU A 125 -9.66 -12.73 24.64
N SER A 126 -10.88 -13.28 24.66
CA SER A 126 -11.57 -13.68 23.43
C SER A 126 -12.10 -12.43 22.72
N PRO A 127 -11.90 -12.29 21.40
CA PRO A 127 -12.46 -11.17 20.66
C PRO A 127 -14.00 -11.20 20.72
N LEU A 128 -14.58 -9.99 20.80
CA LEU A 128 -16.02 -9.77 20.71
C LEU A 128 -16.54 -10.21 19.34
N GLN A 129 -17.67 -10.90 19.33
CA GLN A 129 -18.26 -11.39 18.09
C GLN A 129 -18.92 -10.22 17.34
N PRO A 130 -18.69 -10.05 16.02
CA PRO A 130 -19.17 -8.87 15.30
C PRO A 130 -20.69 -8.65 15.35
N HIS A 131 -21.48 -9.72 15.52
CA HIS A 131 -22.94 -9.64 15.61
C HIS A 131 -23.47 -9.11 16.94
N THR A 132 -22.62 -8.97 17.96
CA THR A 132 -22.99 -8.33 19.24
C THR A 132 -22.74 -6.83 19.21
N LEU A 133 -22.07 -6.31 18.18
CA LEU A 133 -21.74 -4.90 18.03
C LEU A 133 -22.89 -4.14 17.37
N SER A 134 -23.04 -2.87 17.76
CA SER A 134 -23.98 -1.96 17.11
C SER A 134 -23.51 -1.60 15.69
N PRO A 135 -24.43 -1.22 14.79
CA PRO A 135 -24.05 -0.79 13.44
C PRO A 135 -23.06 0.39 13.42
N ALA A 136 -23.15 1.29 14.40
CA ALA A 136 -22.25 2.44 14.52
C ALA A 136 -20.82 2.00 14.86
N GLU A 137 -20.66 1.03 15.76
CA GLU A 137 -19.35 0.47 16.13
C GLU A 137 -18.72 -0.29 14.96
N ILE A 138 -19.52 -1.07 14.22
CA ILE A 138 -19.03 -1.78 13.02
C ILE A 138 -18.56 -0.78 11.97
N HIS A 139 -19.35 0.26 11.70
CA HIS A 139 -18.99 1.30 10.75
C HIS A 139 -17.69 2.01 11.15
N LEU A 140 -17.55 2.41 12.42
CA LEU A 140 -16.31 3.02 12.91
C LEU A 140 -15.13 2.06 12.82
N ALA A 141 -15.29 0.79 13.21
CA ALA A 141 -14.24 -0.21 13.11
C ALA A 141 -13.74 -0.41 11.67
N HIS A 142 -14.62 -0.33 10.68
CA HIS A 142 -14.23 -0.35 9.27
C HIS A 142 -13.51 0.93 8.82
N LEU A 143 -13.84 2.09 9.40
CA LEU A 143 -13.20 3.37 9.06
C LEU A 143 -11.83 3.57 9.73
N MET A 144 -11.63 3.03 10.94
CA MET A 144 -10.40 3.28 11.71
C MET A 144 -9.11 2.99 10.94
N PRO A 145 -8.94 1.85 10.23
CA PRO A 145 -7.70 1.58 9.48
C PRO A 145 -7.40 2.64 8.41
N PHE A 146 -8.44 3.20 7.79
CA PHE A 146 -8.28 4.27 6.80
C PHE A 146 -7.91 5.59 7.44
N LEU A 147 -8.56 5.92 8.56
CA LEU A 147 -8.28 7.15 9.31
C LEU A 147 -6.86 7.11 9.90
N GLU A 148 -6.43 5.97 10.43
CA GLU A 148 -5.07 5.76 10.93
C GLU A 148 -4.03 5.98 9.82
N LYS A 149 -4.21 5.31 8.67
CA LYS A 149 -3.31 5.48 7.51
C LYS A 149 -3.27 6.93 7.02
N HIS A 150 -4.40 7.62 6.98
CA HIS A 150 -4.45 9.03 6.60
C HIS A 150 -3.77 9.93 7.62
N THR A 151 -3.96 9.65 8.92
CA THR A 151 -3.33 10.40 10.01
C THR A 151 -1.81 10.22 9.98
N GLU A 152 -1.33 9.00 9.77
CA GLU A 152 0.11 8.72 9.58
C GLU A 152 0.68 9.48 8.37
N SER A 153 0.02 9.43 7.22
CA SER A 153 0.46 10.15 6.01
C SER A 153 0.49 11.67 6.22
N MET A 154 -0.51 12.24 6.90
CA MET A 154 -0.55 13.67 7.20
C MET A 154 0.56 14.06 8.19
N ASN A 155 0.78 13.25 9.22
CA ASN A 155 1.83 13.51 10.22
C ASN A 155 3.21 13.46 9.58
N GLN A 156 3.45 12.54 8.63
CA GLN A 156 4.68 12.51 7.86
C GLN A 156 4.87 13.78 7.03
N GLN A 157 3.85 14.22 6.29
CA GLN A 157 3.90 15.47 5.52
C GLN A 157 4.13 16.70 6.40
N LEU A 158 3.50 16.74 7.58
CA LEU A 158 3.68 17.80 8.55
C LEU A 158 5.11 17.83 9.07
N SER A 159 5.69 16.68 9.43
CA SER A 159 7.09 16.57 9.88
C SER A 159 8.05 17.08 8.81
N THR A 160 7.91 16.58 7.57
CA THR A 160 8.75 17.02 6.44
C THR A 160 8.64 18.52 6.19
N THR A 161 7.44 19.08 6.29
CA THR A 161 7.23 20.53 6.10
C THR A 161 7.86 21.33 7.25
N GLN A 162 7.74 20.86 8.50
CA GLN A 162 8.36 21.50 9.65
C GLN A 162 9.89 21.46 9.58
N GLU A 163 10.46 20.34 9.16
CA GLU A 163 11.90 20.20 8.92
C GLU A 163 12.40 21.19 7.86
N SER A 164 11.71 21.28 6.71
CA SER A 164 12.04 22.24 5.66
C SER A 164 11.91 23.70 6.12
N ASN A 165 10.87 24.03 6.89
CA ASN A 165 10.70 25.37 7.44
C ASN A 165 11.82 25.74 8.43
N ASN A 166 12.25 24.80 9.27
CA ASN A 166 13.36 25.01 10.19
C ASN A 166 14.68 25.24 9.44
N GLU A 167 14.94 24.48 8.38
CA GLU A 167 16.11 24.66 7.52
C GLU A 167 16.09 26.03 6.82
N LEU A 168 14.97 26.41 6.21
CA LEU A 168 14.79 27.72 5.57
C LEU A 168 14.97 28.86 6.58
N LEU A 169 14.40 28.73 7.78
CA LEU A 169 14.54 29.74 8.82
C LEU A 169 16.00 29.89 9.25
N SER A 170 16.74 28.79 9.44
CA SER A 170 18.17 28.83 9.76
C SER A 170 19.01 29.48 8.64
N THR A 171 18.65 29.24 7.38
CA THR A 171 19.30 29.86 6.22
C THR A 171 19.04 31.35 6.20
N VAL A 172 17.79 31.78 6.41
CA VAL A 172 17.41 33.20 6.43
C VAL A 172 18.09 33.94 7.58
N THR A 173 18.18 33.34 8.77
CA THR A 173 18.86 33.99 9.91
C THR A 173 20.36 34.10 9.67
N ALA A 174 21.00 33.09 9.10
CA ALA A 174 22.41 33.15 8.71
C ALA A 174 22.66 34.23 7.65
N GLN A 175 21.84 34.30 6.60
CA GLN A 175 21.93 35.33 5.56
C GLN A 175 21.73 36.74 6.13
N ARG A 176 20.80 36.93 7.08
CA ARG A 176 20.61 38.23 7.74
C ARG A 176 21.83 38.65 8.54
N ALA A 177 22.44 37.72 9.30
CA ALA A 177 23.66 38.00 10.04
C ALA A 177 24.84 38.33 9.11
N GLU A 178 24.95 37.63 7.97
CA GLU A 178 25.94 37.92 6.94
C GLU A 178 25.75 39.33 6.36
N ILE A 179 24.52 39.69 5.97
CA ILE A 179 24.18 41.03 5.47
C ILE A 179 24.53 42.11 6.50
N GLU A 180 24.17 41.91 7.78
CA GLU A 180 24.53 42.86 8.84
C GLU A 180 26.05 43.04 8.96
N SER A 181 26.82 41.96 8.85
CA SER A 181 28.28 42.04 8.90
C SER A 181 28.90 42.73 7.68
N LEU A 182 28.37 42.48 6.48
CA LEU A 182 28.77 43.13 5.24
C LEU A 182 28.46 44.64 5.27
N VAL A 183 27.27 45.02 5.74
CA VAL A 183 26.88 46.43 5.89
C VAL A 183 27.80 47.15 6.86
N ARG A 184 28.08 46.57 8.03
CA ARG A 184 29.05 47.15 8.98
C ARG A 184 30.45 47.26 8.39
N GLY A 185 30.88 46.25 7.63
CA GLY A 185 32.17 46.28 6.93
C GLY A 185 32.25 47.44 5.92
N LEU A 186 31.19 47.66 5.15
CA LEU A 186 31.09 48.78 4.21
C LEU A 186 31.06 50.14 4.92
N GLU A 187 30.35 50.26 6.04
CA GLU A 187 30.34 51.49 6.85
C GLU A 187 31.73 51.85 7.35
N VAL A 188 32.53 50.87 7.79
CA VAL A 188 33.93 51.08 8.19
C VAL A 188 34.78 51.54 7.01
N VAL A 189 34.67 50.89 5.84
CA VAL A 189 35.43 51.29 4.64
C VAL A 189 35.05 52.71 4.19
N ILE A 190 33.77 53.09 4.28
CA ILE A 190 33.32 54.46 3.98
C ILE A 190 33.96 55.45 4.96
N GLN A 191 33.95 55.15 6.26
CA GLN A 191 34.58 56.01 7.28
C GLN A 191 36.09 56.16 7.05
N ASP A 192 36.78 55.08 6.68
CA ASP A 192 38.22 55.12 6.36
C ASP A 192 38.49 55.99 5.12
N LEU A 193 37.62 55.93 4.11
CA LEU A 193 37.74 56.69 2.86
C LEU A 193 37.41 58.18 3.08
N GLU A 194 36.40 58.49 3.91
CA GLU A 194 36.10 59.84 4.38
C GLU A 194 37.26 60.42 5.19
N ALA A 195 37.83 59.65 6.13
CA ALA A 195 39.00 60.07 6.91
C ALA A 195 40.22 60.33 6.01
N SER A 196 40.46 59.47 5.02
CA SER A 196 41.53 59.63 4.04
C SER A 196 41.32 60.87 3.17
N ALA A 197 40.09 61.11 2.69
CA ALA A 197 39.74 62.31 1.94
C ALA A 197 39.91 63.59 2.78
N GLN A 198 39.51 63.56 4.06
CA GLN A 198 39.69 64.67 5.00
C GLN A 198 41.18 64.97 5.24
N MET A 199 42.03 63.95 5.37
CA MET A 199 43.49 64.11 5.48
C MET A 199 44.11 64.73 4.21
N MET A 200 43.63 64.34 3.03
CA MET A 200 44.07 64.94 1.76
C MET A 200 43.57 66.39 1.57
N ALA A 201 42.46 66.74 2.19
CA ALA A 201 41.89 68.09 2.18
C ALA A 201 42.51 69.03 3.23
N GLN A 202 43.31 68.54 4.17
CA GLN A 202 44.04 69.38 5.11
C GLN A 202 45.16 70.16 4.40
N ASP A 203 45.24 71.47 4.67
CA ASP A 203 46.14 72.46 4.05
C ASP A 203 47.61 72.02 3.94
N ASN A 204 48.11 71.18 4.86
CA ASN A 204 49.49 70.72 4.83
C ASN A 204 49.84 69.89 3.59
N VAL A 205 48.92 69.09 3.05
CA VAL A 205 49.19 68.25 1.85
C VAL A 205 49.09 69.08 0.57
N GLN A 206 48.20 70.07 0.53
CA GLN A 206 48.09 71.02 -0.58
C GLN A 206 49.28 71.99 -0.62
N ASN A 207 49.79 72.40 0.55
CA ASN A 207 51.03 73.16 0.68
C ASN A 207 52.26 72.35 0.28
N LEU A 208 52.34 71.06 0.65
CA LEU A 208 53.40 70.15 0.15
C LEU A 208 53.37 69.99 -1.38
N GLY A 209 52.18 69.88 -1.97
CA GLY A 209 52.02 69.78 -3.42
C GLY A 209 52.42 71.06 -4.17
N THR A 210 52.28 72.23 -3.55
CA THR A 210 52.77 73.50 -4.10
C THR A 210 54.27 73.68 -3.88
N GLU A 211 54.80 73.37 -2.69
CA GLU A 211 56.24 73.38 -2.40
C GLU A 211 57.06 72.44 -3.30
N ILE A 212 56.58 71.22 -3.56
CA ILE A 212 57.25 70.27 -4.47
C ILE A 212 57.26 70.81 -5.92
N ARG A 213 56.16 71.46 -6.33
CA ARG A 213 56.04 72.04 -7.68
C ARG A 213 56.94 73.27 -7.85
N ASP A 214 57.17 74.01 -6.77
CA ASP A 214 58.11 75.13 -6.72
C ASP A 214 59.57 74.63 -6.75
N LEU A 215 59.91 73.58 -5.99
CA LEU A 215 61.21 72.90 -6.06
C LEU A 215 61.51 72.31 -7.45
N GLU A 216 60.52 71.71 -8.10
CA GLU A 216 60.68 71.12 -9.45
C GLU A 216 60.91 72.19 -10.53
N ASN A 217 60.36 73.40 -10.33
CA ASN A 217 60.62 74.55 -11.19
C ASN A 217 62.00 75.18 -10.94
N GLU A 218 62.49 75.17 -9.70
CA GLU A 218 63.87 75.59 -9.38
C GLU A 218 64.93 74.64 -9.95
N MET A 219 64.66 73.33 -9.97
CA MET A 219 65.57 72.33 -10.56
C MET A 219 65.63 72.32 -12.09
N LYS A 220 64.70 73.01 -12.77
CA LYS A 220 64.66 73.14 -14.24
C LYS A 220 65.37 74.40 -14.78
N LYS A 221 65.96 75.22 -13.90
CA LYS A 221 66.87 76.32 -14.24
C LYS A 221 68.33 75.85 -14.22
#